data_AF-A0A2P5L309-F1
#
_entry.id   AF-A0A2P5L309-F1
#
_cell.length_a   1.000
_cell.length_b   1.000
_cell.length_c   1.000
_cell.angle_alpha   90.00
_cell.angle_beta   90.00
_cell.angle_gamma   90.00
#
_symmetry.space_group_name_H-M   'P 1'
#
loop_
_entity.id
_entity.type
_entity.pdbx_description
1 polymer ?
#
loop_
_entity_poly.entity_id
_entity_poly.type
_entity_poly.pdbx_seq_one_letter_code
_entity_poly.pdbx_strand_id
1 'polypeptide(L)'
;MTEQQLGDWRAKALALENLLGQAIIGQPTVIRQLLIAIFARGHVLLEGSVGTGKTTLLRAAAQGLGGAYQRVEGSIDLLPADLIYYTYLDGNGKPRVEEGPLLKQGERLAVFFFNEINRAR
;
A
#
# COMPACT_ATOMS: atom_id res chain seq x y z
N MET A 1 25.80 8.94 5.29
CA MET A 1 25.53 8.10 4.12
C MET A 1 26.70 8.28 3.17
N THR A 2 27.41 7.21 2.82
CA THR A 2 28.57 7.31 1.92
C THR A 2 28.12 7.53 0.48
N GLU A 3 29.00 8.03 -0.37
CA GLU A 3 28.73 8.23 -1.80
C GLU A 3 28.37 6.91 -2.51
N GLN A 4 29.04 5.82 -2.12
CA GLN A 4 28.72 4.47 -2.57
C GLN A 4 27.29 4.05 -2.17
N GLN A 5 26.88 4.29 -0.91
CA GLN A 5 25.52 4.01 -0.46
C GLN A 5 24.47 4.80 -1.24
N LEU A 6 24.74 6.07 -1.53
CA LEU A 6 23.85 6.90 -2.37
C LEU A 6 23.71 6.34 -3.78
N GLY A 7 24.82 5.85 -4.37
CA GLY A 7 24.82 5.16 -5.66
C GLY A 7 23.95 3.90 -5.67
N ASP A 8 24.10 3.05 -4.64
CA ASP A 8 23.33 1.81 -4.51
C ASP A 8 21.83 2.08 -4.38
N TRP A 9 21.44 3.06 -3.56
CA TRP A 9 20.04 3.44 -3.40
C TRP A 9 19.44 4.03 -4.66
N ARG A 10 20.20 4.85 -5.39
CA ARG A 10 19.77 5.36 -6.69
C ARG A 10 19.56 4.23 -7.70
N ALA A 11 20.46 3.25 -7.75
CA ALA A 11 20.31 2.10 -8.64
C ALA A 11 19.05 1.29 -8.33
N LYS A 12 18.78 1.03 -7.04
CA LYS A 12 17.54 0.37 -6.59
C LYS A 12 16.29 1.16 -6.94
N ALA A 13 16.31 2.48 -6.76
CA ALA A 13 15.20 3.35 -7.14
C ALA A 13 14.91 3.26 -8.64
N LEU A 14 15.93 3.36 -9.49
CA LEU A 14 15.77 3.25 -10.94
C LEU A 14 15.27 1.86 -11.37
N ALA A 15 15.73 0.79 -10.71
CA ALA A 15 15.24 -0.56 -10.97
C ALA A 15 13.74 -0.69 -10.63
N LEU A 16 13.31 -0.14 -9.49
CA LEU A 16 11.90 -0.13 -9.10
C LEU A 16 11.05 0.72 -10.06
N GLU A 17 11.53 1.90 -10.46
CA GLU A 17 10.87 2.78 -11.43
C GLU A 17 10.62 2.06 -12.76
N ASN A 18 11.63 1.35 -13.27
CA ASN A 18 11.52 0.56 -14.50
C ASN A 18 10.52 -0.61 -14.36
N LEU A 19 10.52 -1.31 -13.22
CA LEU A 19 9.56 -2.39 -12.95
C LEU A 19 8.12 -1.86 -12.95
N LEU A 20 7.88 -0.72 -12.29
CA LEU A 20 6.56 -0.11 -12.27
C LEU A 20 6.12 0.41 -13.65
N GLY A 21 7.06 0.92 -14.44
CA GLY A 21 6.80 1.36 -15.82
C GLY A 21 6.38 0.23 -16.77
N GLN A 22 6.75 -1.03 -16.46
CA GLN A 22 6.28 -2.20 -17.20
C GLN A 22 4.84 -2.59 -16.83
N ALA A 23 4.43 -2.32 -15.58
CA ALA A 23 3.10 -2.65 -15.08
C ALA A 23 2.04 -1.59 -15.42
N ILE A 24 2.44 -0.31 -15.55
CA ILE A 24 1.55 0.82 -15.79
C ILE A 24 2.04 1.66 -16.96
N ILE A 25 1.26 1.67 -18.04
CA ILE A 25 1.57 2.42 -19.25
C ILE A 25 1.06 3.86 -19.11
N GLY A 26 1.88 4.82 -19.52
CA GLY A 26 1.46 6.23 -19.68
C GLY A 26 1.40 7.06 -18.39
N GLN A 27 1.91 6.57 -17.26
CA GLN A 27 1.92 7.31 -15.98
C GLN A 27 3.31 7.48 -15.34
N PRO A 28 4.34 7.95 -16.06
CA PRO A 28 5.70 8.07 -15.53
C PRO A 28 5.79 9.03 -14.32
N THR A 29 5.02 10.13 -14.34
CA THR A 29 5.00 11.11 -13.24
C THR A 29 4.46 10.50 -11.95
N VAL A 30 3.37 9.73 -12.03
CA VAL A 30 2.75 9.07 -10.86
C VAL A 30 3.71 8.04 -10.26
N ILE A 31 4.36 7.24 -11.12
CA ILE A 31 5.38 6.29 -10.68
C ILE A 31 6.51 7.03 -9.95
N ARG A 32 7.03 8.10 -10.53
CA ARG A 32 8.12 8.88 -9.93
C ARG A 32 7.74 9.50 -8.59
N GLN A 33 6.54 10.06 -8.47
CA GLN A 33 6.02 10.59 -7.20
C GLN A 33 5.84 9.50 -6.14
N LEU A 34 5.36 8.31 -6.52
CA LEU A 34 5.26 7.16 -5.64
C LEU A 34 6.64 6.75 -5.10
N LEU A 35 7.66 6.68 -5.97
CA LEU A 35 9.03 6.40 -5.52
C LEU A 35 9.53 7.44 -4.54
N ILE A 36 9.34 8.73 -4.83
CA ILE A 36 9.73 9.83 -3.93
C ILE A 36 9.07 9.63 -2.56
N ALA A 37 7.77 9.32 -2.51
CA ALA A 37 7.07 9.06 -1.27
C ALA A 37 7.65 7.86 -0.50
N ILE A 38 7.96 6.75 -1.19
CA ILE A 38 8.59 5.57 -0.57
C ILE A 38 9.93 5.94 0.08
N PHE A 39 10.83 6.59 -0.66
CA PHE A 39 12.16 6.95 -0.15
C PHE A 39 12.12 8.05 0.92
N ALA A 40 11.13 8.94 0.87
CA ALA A 40 10.89 9.95 1.88
C ALA A 40 10.10 9.42 3.10
N ARG A 41 9.70 8.14 3.11
CA ARG A 41 8.82 7.53 4.13
C ARG A 41 7.49 8.28 4.29
N GLY A 42 6.97 8.82 3.20
CA GLY A 42 5.70 9.53 3.13
C GLY A 42 4.54 8.64 2.71
N HIS A 43 3.35 9.25 2.64
CA HIS A 43 2.12 8.62 2.18
C HIS A 43 1.65 9.28 0.88
N VAL A 44 0.91 8.53 0.07
CA VAL A 44 0.41 8.99 -1.22
C VAL A 44 -1.12 8.99 -1.21
N LEU A 45 -1.70 10.13 -1.57
CA LEU A 45 -3.11 10.22 -1.92
C LEU A 45 -3.24 10.09 -3.44
N LEU A 46 -3.92 9.04 -3.91
CA LEU A 46 -4.14 8.80 -5.34
C LEU A 46 -5.55 9.22 -5.76
N GLU A 47 -5.67 10.41 -6.36
CA GLU A 47 -6.91 10.88 -6.97
C GLU A 47 -7.04 10.38 -8.42
N GLY A 48 -8.28 10.26 -8.93
CA GLY A 48 -8.55 9.82 -10.30
C GLY A 48 -9.65 8.78 -10.40
N SER A 49 -10.17 8.60 -11.61
CA SER A 49 -11.34 7.76 -11.89
C SER A 49 -11.08 6.25 -11.71
N VAL A 50 -12.16 5.49 -11.63
CA VAL A 50 -12.14 4.02 -11.65
C VAL A 50 -11.46 3.53 -12.94
N GLY A 51 -10.65 2.48 -12.83
CA GLY A 51 -9.97 1.88 -14.00
C GLY A 51 -8.64 2.52 -14.39
N THR A 52 -8.16 3.53 -13.65
CA THR A 52 -6.85 4.20 -13.91
C THR A 52 -5.61 3.39 -13.48
N GLY A 53 -5.78 2.12 -13.11
CA GLY A 53 -4.67 1.22 -12.78
C GLY A 53 -4.05 1.39 -11.38
N LYS A 54 -4.68 2.15 -10.47
CA LYS A 54 -4.16 2.39 -9.09
C LYS A 54 -3.86 1.09 -8.33
N THR A 55 -4.80 0.14 -8.36
CA THR A 55 -4.63 -1.18 -7.75
C THR A 55 -3.45 -1.94 -8.35
N THR A 56 -3.29 -1.89 -9.67
CA THR A 56 -2.18 -2.54 -10.38
C THR A 56 -0.85 -1.91 -10.01
N LEU A 57 -0.78 -0.57 -9.98
CA LEU A 57 0.41 0.18 -9.58
C LEU A 57 0.87 -0.21 -8.17
N LEU A 58 -0.05 -0.18 -7.21
CA LEU A 58 0.27 -0.43 -5.80
C LEU A 58 0.61 -1.91 -5.53
N ARG A 59 0.00 -2.85 -6.26
CA ARG A 59 0.41 -4.27 -6.21
C ARG A 59 1.81 -4.48 -6.78
N ALA A 60 2.11 -3.86 -7.93
CA ALA A 60 3.44 -3.92 -8.53
C ALA A 60 4.49 -3.27 -7.60
N ALA A 61 4.14 -2.19 -6.91
CA ALA A 61 5.02 -1.56 -5.92
C ALA A 61 5.32 -2.48 -4.73
N ALA A 62 4.31 -3.14 -4.16
CA ALA A 62 4.53 -4.12 -3.09
C ALA A 62 5.44 -5.26 -3.54
N GLN A 63 5.21 -5.80 -4.74
CA GLN A 63 6.05 -6.86 -5.33
C GLN A 63 7.48 -6.38 -5.57
N GLY A 64 7.67 -5.19 -6.13
CA GLY A 64 9.00 -4.61 -6.36
C GLY A 64 9.77 -4.29 -5.07
N LEU A 65 9.04 -3.97 -3.99
CA LEU A 65 9.60 -3.81 -2.64
C LEU A 65 9.83 -5.15 -1.92
N GLY A 66 9.31 -6.26 -2.45
CA GLY A 66 9.44 -7.59 -1.86
C GLY A 66 8.57 -7.82 -0.61
N GLY A 67 7.50 -7.04 -0.44
CA GLY A 67 6.63 -7.13 0.72
C GLY A 67 5.17 -7.44 0.39
N ALA A 68 4.39 -7.61 1.45
CA ALA A 68 2.97 -7.85 1.39
C ALA A 68 2.20 -6.59 0.95
N TYR A 69 1.10 -6.85 0.28
CA TYR A 69 0.10 -5.88 -0.13
C TYR A 69 -1.18 -6.15 0.65
N GLN A 70 -1.71 -5.12 1.30
CA GLN A 70 -3.02 -5.18 1.93
C GLN A 70 -3.92 -4.09 1.35
N ARG A 71 -5.16 -4.46 1.01
CA ARG A 71 -6.19 -3.51 0.57
C ARG A 71 -7.36 -3.50 1.55
N VAL A 72 -7.87 -2.31 1.80
CA VAL A 72 -9.15 -2.06 2.49
C VAL A 72 -10.01 -1.19 1.59
N GLU A 73 -11.31 -1.44 1.57
CA GLU A 73 -12.29 -0.64 0.86
C GLU A 73 -13.02 0.26 1.85
N GLY A 74 -13.13 1.55 1.55
CA GLY A 74 -13.92 2.48 2.34
C GLY A 74 -15.41 2.18 2.24
N SER A 75 -16.06 2.13 3.39
CA SER A 75 -17.51 2.03 3.53
C SER A 75 -17.97 2.92 4.68
N ILE A 76 -19.27 3.25 4.69
CA ILE A 76 -19.88 4.08 5.75
C ILE A 76 -19.90 3.39 7.12
N ASP A 77 -19.73 2.07 7.13
CA ASP A 77 -19.76 1.23 8.33
C ASP A 77 -18.35 0.90 8.84
N LEU A 78 -17.30 1.29 8.10
CA LEU A 78 -15.92 1.01 8.48
C LEU A 78 -15.53 1.86 9.68
N LEU A 79 -15.26 1.23 10.81
CA LEU A 79 -14.78 1.91 12.01
C LEU A 79 -13.25 1.97 12.02
N PRO A 80 -12.64 3.01 12.63
CA PRO A 80 -11.19 3.06 12.81
C PRO A 80 -10.61 1.84 13.53
N ALA A 81 -11.39 1.25 14.46
CA ALA A 81 -11.00 0.05 15.17
C ALA A 81 -10.78 -1.14 14.22
N ASP A 82 -11.63 -1.31 13.21
CA ASP A 82 -11.60 -2.44 12.27
C ASP A 82 -10.29 -2.50 11.46
N LEU A 83 -9.58 -1.37 11.32
CA LEU A 83 -8.27 -1.34 10.67
C LEU A 83 -7.18 -2.02 11.49
N ILE A 84 -7.31 -1.99 12.82
CA ILE A 84 -6.31 -2.48 13.78
C ILE A 84 -6.70 -3.87 14.28
N TYR A 85 -7.94 -4.04 14.74
CA TYR A 85 -8.50 -5.30 15.24
C TYR A 85 -10.01 -5.34 14.98
N TYR A 86 -10.56 -6.52 14.70
CA TYR A 86 -12.01 -6.71 14.69
C TYR A 86 -12.41 -7.76 15.72
N THR A 87 -13.60 -7.56 16.29
CA THR A 87 -14.17 -8.43 17.31
C THR A 87 -15.40 -9.13 16.78
N TYR A 88 -15.52 -10.44 17.02
CA TYR A 88 -16.69 -11.22 16.60
C TYR A 88 -16.98 -12.33 17.61
N LEU A 89 -18.18 -12.91 17.53
CA LEU A 89 -18.52 -14.12 18.29
C LEU A 89 -18.24 -15.34 17.40
N ASP A 90 -17.44 -16.29 17.89
CA ASP A 90 -17.21 -17.55 17.18
C ASP A 90 -18.47 -18.44 17.17
N GLY A 91 -18.41 -19.58 16.49
CA GLY A 91 -19.54 -20.52 16.39
C GLY A 91 -20.07 -21.06 17.74
N ASN A 92 -19.33 -20.86 18.84
CA ASN A 92 -19.75 -21.22 20.20
C ASN A 92 -20.22 -20.01 21.03
N GLY A 93 -20.37 -18.84 20.41
CA GLY A 93 -20.75 -17.60 21.09
C GLY A 93 -19.62 -16.98 21.93
N LYS A 94 -18.36 -17.40 21.76
CA LYS A 94 -17.24 -16.81 22.51
C LYS A 94 -16.70 -15.58 21.79
N PRO A 95 -16.46 -14.47 22.50
CA PRO A 95 -15.79 -13.31 21.93
C PRO A 95 -14.38 -13.66 21.44
N ARG A 96 -14.07 -13.26 20.21
CA ARG A 96 -12.76 -13.35 19.58
C ARG A 96 -12.30 -11.99 19.11
N VAL A 97 -10.99 -11.81 19.07
CA VAL A 97 -10.30 -10.65 18.52
C VAL A 97 -9.33 -11.18 17.48
N GLU A 98 -9.36 -10.61 16.29
CA GLU A 98 -8.41 -10.91 15.23
C GLU A 98 -7.73 -9.65 14.72
N GLU A 99 -6.52 -9.82 14.20
CA GLU A 99 -5.74 -8.74 13.59
C GLU A 99 -6.47 -8.15 12.39
N GLY A 100 -6.64 -6.83 12.44
CA GLY A 100 -7.14 -6.04 11.34
C GLY A 100 -6.12 -5.96 10.20
N PRO A 101 -6.53 -5.40 9.06
CA PRO A 101 -5.73 -5.36 7.85
C PRO A 101 -4.38 -4.63 8.04
N LEU A 102 -4.27 -3.65 8.93
CA LEU A 102 -2.97 -3.00 9.20
C LEU A 102 -1.97 -3.92 9.89
N LEU A 103 -2.44 -4.87 10.71
CA LEU A 103 -1.58 -5.72 11.53
C LEU A 103 -1.37 -7.11 10.92
N LYS A 104 -2.34 -7.62 10.15
CA LYS A 104 -2.38 -9.00 9.63
C LYS A 104 -1.13 -9.45 8.86
N GLN A 105 -0.42 -8.51 8.23
CA GLN A 105 0.80 -8.81 7.45
C GLN A 105 2.09 -8.60 8.27
N GLY A 106 2.00 -8.01 9.47
CA GLY A 106 3.12 -7.67 10.33
C GLY A 106 4.17 -6.81 9.62
N GLU A 107 5.44 -7.07 9.93
CA GLU A 107 6.60 -6.37 9.34
C GLU A 107 6.75 -6.57 7.82
N ARG A 108 6.04 -7.55 7.24
CA ARG A 108 6.08 -7.79 5.80
C ARG A 108 5.24 -6.78 5.03
N LEU A 109 4.36 -6.00 5.67
CA LEU A 109 3.50 -5.04 4.98
C LEU A 109 4.33 -3.93 4.30
N ALA A 110 4.46 -4.01 2.98
CA ALA A 110 5.12 -2.97 2.19
C ALA A 110 4.15 -1.90 1.71
N VAL A 111 2.93 -2.31 1.31
CA VAL A 111 1.91 -1.38 0.80
C VAL A 111 0.58 -1.66 1.47
N PHE A 112 0.06 -0.65 2.16
CA PHE A 112 -1.31 -0.59 2.61
C PHE A 112 -2.11 0.34 1.69
N PHE A 113 -3.12 -0.19 1.01
CA PHE A 113 -3.97 0.57 0.11
C PHE A 113 -5.37 0.73 0.68
N PHE A 114 -5.70 1.95 1.10
CA PHE A 114 -7.05 2.35 1.48
C PHE A 114 -7.78 2.90 0.25
N ASN A 115 -8.56 2.04 -0.40
CA ASN A 115 -9.34 2.42 -1.57
C ASN A 115 -10.64 3.13 -1.16
N GLU A 116 -11.07 4.13 -1.92
CA GLU A 116 -12.27 4.93 -1.65
C GLU A 116 -12.31 5.52 -0.21
N ILE A 117 -11.17 6.05 0.26
CA ILE A 117 -11.05 6.59 1.63
C ILE A 117 -12.11 7.64 1.99
N ASN A 118 -12.59 8.39 1.00
CA ASN A 118 -13.66 9.37 1.13
C ASN A 118 -15.04 8.77 1.44
N ARG A 119 -15.20 7.44 1.38
CA ARG A 119 -16.43 6.74 1.76
C ARG A 119 -16.44 6.33 3.24
N ALA A 120 -15.28 6.28 3.88
CA ALA A 120 -15.18 6.10 5.33
C ALA A 120 -15.61 7.39 6.03
N ARG A 121 -16.39 7.27 7.10
CA ARG A 121 -16.92 8.40 7.87
C ARG A 121 -16.43 8.37 9.31
#